data_AF-A0AA89C8F6-F1
#
_entry.id   AF-A0AA89C8F6-F1
#
_cell.length_a   1.000
_cell.length_b   1.000
_cell.length_c   1.000
_cell.angle_alpha   90.00
_cell.angle_beta   90.00
_cell.angle_gamma   90.00
#
_symmetry.space_group_name_H-M   'P 1'
#
loop_
_entity.id
_entity.type
_entity.pdbx_description
1 polymer ?
#
loop_
_entity_poly.entity_id
_entity_poly.type
_entity_poly.pdbx_seq_one_letter_code
_entity_poly.pdbx_strand_id
1 'polypeptide(L)'
;MGQGKQELVIPVPGIFSSRETDWGLESVSHYPILAVTTGILIQLVIKTDKNSQPRILKCLLSDPGFQMSSLEFLLGKHQDVKVVEDTKASKDFLADKKNKPFSFLNYEEVNDEEKENIKTLVAYLDEQKKEFTQQTEEIKEEDLCTICYANQISAIFAPCGHQSCKSCIRQQMMSKKECFFCKVVVTSVKDFQGQVILTNPGAGNKLPHGHKH
;
A
#
# COMPACT_ATOMS: atom_id res chain seq x y z
N MET A 1 -30.60 26.77 38.02
CA MET A 1 -30.86 25.45 37.41
C MET A 1 -30.04 25.34 36.14
N GLY A 2 -28.90 24.66 36.20
CA GLY A 2 -28.01 24.47 35.05
C GLY A 2 -27.12 23.28 35.34
N GLN A 3 -27.54 22.10 34.87
CA GLN A 3 -26.81 20.85 34.99
C GLN A 3 -25.67 20.86 33.97
N GLY A 4 -24.43 20.91 34.45
CA GLY A 4 -23.22 20.71 33.65
C GLY A 4 -22.96 19.22 33.46
N LYS A 5 -22.81 18.81 32.19
CA LYS A 5 -22.54 17.44 31.75
C LYS A 5 -21.18 16.94 32.29
N GLN A 6 -21.14 15.71 32.80
CA GLN A 6 -19.89 14.98 33.04
C GLN A 6 -19.40 14.41 31.70
N GLU A 7 -18.22 14.83 31.27
CA GLU A 7 -17.51 14.22 30.14
C GLU A 7 -16.55 13.16 30.68
N LEU A 8 -16.73 11.93 30.20
CA LEU A 8 -15.98 10.75 30.60
C LEU A 8 -14.62 10.79 29.88
N VAL A 9 -13.57 11.21 30.59
CA VAL A 9 -12.20 11.21 30.05
C VAL A 9 -11.64 9.80 30.14
N ILE A 10 -11.51 9.14 28.99
CA ILE A 10 -10.86 7.83 28.87
C ILE A 10 -9.34 8.06 28.92
N PRO A 11 -8.57 7.40 29.80
CA PRO A 11 -7.12 7.59 29.87
C PRO A 11 -6.45 6.90 28.69
N VAL A 12 -5.75 7.67 27.86
CA VAL A 12 -4.82 7.15 26.85
C VAL A 12 -3.46 6.98 27.54
N PRO A 13 -2.89 5.76 27.65
CA PRO A 13 -1.62 5.59 28.33
C PRO A 13 -0.44 6.00 27.44
N GLY A 14 0.36 6.95 27.94
CA GLY A 14 1.82 6.97 27.77
C GLY A 14 2.37 7.50 26.44
N ILE A 15 2.25 8.81 26.21
CA ILE A 15 3.10 9.52 25.26
C ILE A 15 4.52 9.58 25.83
N PHE A 16 5.48 8.98 25.11
CA PHE A 16 6.90 8.92 25.44
C PHE A 16 7.46 10.31 25.81
N SER A 17 7.98 10.40 27.05
CA SER A 17 8.65 11.60 27.57
C SER A 17 10.00 11.77 26.88
N SER A 18 10.10 12.78 26.03
CA SER A 18 11.31 13.12 25.27
C SER A 18 12.31 13.84 26.17
N ARG A 19 13.52 13.29 26.29
CA ARG A 19 14.69 14.03 26.80
C ARG A 19 15.57 14.39 25.61
N GLU A 20 15.66 15.70 25.35
CA GLU A 20 16.41 16.30 24.26
C GLU A 20 17.92 16.08 24.45
N THR A 21 18.56 15.60 23.40
CA THR A 21 20.01 15.72 23.20
C THR A 21 20.25 15.93 21.72
N ASP A 22 21.06 16.93 21.43
CA ASP A 22 21.36 17.52 20.13
C ASP A 22 22.30 16.60 19.32
N TRP A 23 21.84 16.10 18.17
CA TRP A 23 22.67 15.35 17.21
C TRP A 23 22.38 15.80 15.79
N GLY A 24 23.47 16.07 15.05
CA GLY A 24 23.46 16.49 13.67
C GLY A 24 22.60 15.61 12.77
N LEU A 25 22.01 16.26 11.77
CA LEU A 25 20.90 15.78 10.95
C LEU A 25 21.21 14.55 10.05
N GLU A 26 22.40 13.96 10.17
CA GLU A 26 22.86 12.78 9.41
C GLU A 26 22.77 11.46 10.20
N SER A 27 22.43 11.54 11.49
CA SER A 27 22.06 10.40 12.32
C SER A 27 20.64 10.57 12.91
N VAL A 28 19.75 11.26 12.18
CA VAL A 28 18.36 11.45 12.60
C VAL A 28 17.73 10.07 12.68
N SER A 29 17.51 9.67 13.92
CA SER A 29 16.76 8.52 14.39
C SER A 29 15.62 8.17 13.42
N HIS A 30 15.84 7.14 12.59
CA HIS A 30 14.74 6.46 11.89
C HIS A 30 13.78 5.80 12.89
N TYR A 31 14.20 5.66 14.15
CA TYR A 31 13.44 5.00 15.21
C TYR A 31 12.04 5.62 15.42
N PRO A 32 11.84 6.92 15.70
CA PRO A 32 10.49 7.50 15.80
C PRO A 32 9.59 7.23 14.59
N ILE A 33 10.11 7.41 13.37
CA ILE A 33 9.32 7.21 12.15
C ILE A 33 8.94 5.74 12.02
N LEU A 34 9.92 4.84 12.14
CA LEU A 34 9.69 3.40 12.02
C LEU A 34 8.78 2.92 13.15
N ALA A 35 8.96 3.38 14.39
CA ALA A 35 8.13 2.98 15.53
C ALA A 35 6.66 3.37 15.31
N VAL A 36 6.42 4.60 14.83
CA VAL A 36 5.06 5.07 14.49
C VAL A 36 4.49 4.24 13.34
N THR A 37 5.23 4.06 12.25
CA THR A 37 4.75 3.28 11.09
C THR A 37 4.47 1.83 11.47
N THR A 38 5.34 1.19 12.24
CA THR A 38 5.17 -0.17 12.74
C THR A 38 3.97 -0.28 13.68
N GLY A 39 3.78 0.68 14.59
CA GLY A 39 2.62 0.74 15.46
C GLY A 39 1.30 0.84 14.68
N ILE A 40 1.25 1.70 13.66
CA ILE A 40 0.10 1.82 12.75
C ILE A 40 -0.15 0.50 12.01
N LEU A 41 0.89 -0.15 11.49
CA LEU A 41 0.75 -1.43 10.79
C LEU A 41 0.24 -2.54 11.73
N ILE A 42 0.75 -2.64 12.96
CA ILE A 42 0.24 -3.59 13.96
C ILE A 42 -1.24 -3.31 14.22
N GLN A 43 -1.62 -2.05 14.38
CA GLN A 43 -3.00 -1.68 14.65
C GLN A 43 -3.93 -2.04 13.49
N LEU A 44 -3.50 -1.81 12.25
CA LEU A 44 -4.28 -2.06 11.04
C LEU A 44 -4.33 -3.53 10.63
N VAL A 45 -3.28 -4.31 10.89
CA VAL A 45 -3.18 -5.69 10.39
C VAL A 45 -3.49 -6.72 11.47
N ILE A 46 -2.97 -6.53 12.69
CA ILE A 46 -3.06 -7.51 13.78
C ILE A 46 -4.26 -7.22 14.69
N LYS A 47 -4.48 -5.95 15.06
CA LYS A 47 -5.53 -5.57 16.02
C LYS A 47 -6.87 -5.21 15.37
N THR A 48 -6.93 -5.15 14.03
CA THR A 48 -8.17 -4.82 13.32
C THR A 48 -9.21 -5.93 13.42
N ASP A 49 -10.48 -5.60 13.18
CA ASP A 49 -11.54 -6.60 13.09
C ASP A 49 -11.40 -7.51 11.85
N LYS A 50 -11.88 -8.76 11.97
CA LYS A 50 -11.78 -9.78 10.92
C LYS A 50 -12.53 -9.42 9.63
N ASN A 51 -13.51 -8.52 9.67
CA ASN A 51 -14.29 -8.14 8.49
C ASN A 51 -13.53 -7.10 7.64
N SER A 52 -12.78 -6.20 8.28
CA SER A 52 -12.00 -5.15 7.62
C SER A 52 -10.60 -5.61 7.19
N GLN A 53 -10.02 -6.57 7.91
CA GLN A 53 -8.69 -7.11 7.65
C GLN A 53 -8.41 -7.50 6.19
N PRO A 54 -9.27 -8.26 5.47
CA PRO A 54 -8.97 -8.67 4.09
C PRO A 54 -8.86 -7.48 3.13
N ARG A 55 -9.56 -6.37 3.39
CA ARG A 55 -9.47 -5.16 2.56
C ARG A 55 -8.14 -4.45 2.78
N ILE A 56 -7.68 -4.39 4.03
CA ILE A 56 -6.39 -3.82 4.40
C ILE A 56 -5.26 -4.64 3.79
N LEU A 57 -5.28 -5.96 3.96
CA LEU A 57 -4.30 -6.88 3.38
C LEU A 57 -4.26 -6.76 1.86
N LYS A 58 -5.42 -6.76 1.19
CA LYS A 58 -5.48 -6.55 -0.25
C LYS A 58 -4.85 -5.23 -0.67
N CYS A 59 -5.16 -4.13 0.02
CA CYS A 59 -4.59 -2.82 -0.29
C CYS A 59 -3.06 -2.82 -0.12
N LEU A 60 -2.58 -3.32 1.02
CA LEU A 60 -1.17 -3.35 1.37
C LEU A 60 -0.34 -4.25 0.45
N LEU A 61 -0.83 -5.47 0.18
CA LEU A 61 -0.12 -6.47 -0.63
C LEU A 61 -0.21 -6.20 -2.14
N SER A 62 -1.20 -5.42 -2.59
CA SER A 62 -1.28 -4.96 -3.99
C SER A 62 -0.41 -3.74 -4.26
N ASP A 63 0.12 -3.08 -3.22
CA ASP A 63 0.93 -1.88 -3.39
C ASP A 63 2.36 -2.25 -3.85
N PRO A 64 2.83 -1.73 -5.00
CA PRO A 64 4.16 -2.08 -5.52
C PRO A 64 5.32 -1.57 -4.66
N GLY A 65 5.09 -0.56 -3.83
CA GLY A 65 6.05 -0.04 -2.86
C GLY A 65 6.13 -0.87 -1.57
N PHE A 66 5.20 -1.80 -1.35
CA PHE A 66 5.19 -2.65 -0.16
C PHE A 66 6.14 -3.84 -0.32
N GLN A 67 7.31 -3.74 0.30
CA GLN A 67 8.35 -4.77 0.26
C GLN A 67 8.47 -5.49 1.60
N MET A 68 8.51 -6.83 1.57
CA MET A 68 8.72 -7.65 2.78
C MET A 68 10.11 -7.43 3.39
N SER A 69 11.11 -7.13 2.55
CA SER A 69 12.46 -6.78 3.00
C SER A 69 12.46 -5.58 3.95
N SER A 70 11.57 -4.60 3.75
CA SER A 70 11.40 -3.44 4.64
C SER A 70 10.87 -3.84 6.02
N LEU A 71 10.07 -4.90 6.11
CA LEU A 71 9.58 -5.45 7.38
C LEU A 71 10.64 -6.31 8.07
N GLU A 72 11.39 -7.09 7.31
CA GLU A 72 12.52 -7.89 7.82
C GLU A 72 13.65 -7.02 8.37
N PHE A 73 13.84 -5.83 7.79
CA PHE A 73 14.75 -4.81 8.29
C PHE A 73 14.40 -4.39 9.72
N LEU A 74 13.11 -4.34 10.11
CA LEU A 74 12.69 -4.01 11.48
C LEU A 74 13.23 -5.01 12.52
N LEU A 75 13.51 -6.25 12.10
CA LEU A 75 14.08 -7.32 12.92
C LEU A 75 15.60 -7.45 12.73
N GLY A 76 16.22 -6.66 11.84
CA GLY A 76 17.64 -6.69 11.56
C GLY A 76 18.10 -7.83 10.64
N LYS A 77 17.20 -8.42 9.83
CA LYS A 77 17.51 -9.57 8.99
C LYS A 77 18.19 -9.24 7.64
N HIS A 78 18.34 -7.96 7.27
CA HIS A 78 18.85 -7.57 5.95
C HIS A 78 20.01 -6.57 6.02
N GLN A 79 21.26 -7.04 6.04
CA GLN A 79 22.44 -6.23 5.70
C GLN A 79 23.59 -7.08 5.11
N ASP A 80 23.52 -7.31 3.79
CA ASP A 80 24.72 -7.43 2.94
C ASP A 80 24.83 -6.16 2.07
N VAL A 81 24.92 -4.99 2.70
CA VAL A 81 25.27 -3.75 1.98
C VAL A 81 26.70 -3.39 2.37
N LYS A 82 27.64 -3.87 1.55
CA LYS A 82 28.99 -3.29 1.49
C LYS A 82 28.82 -1.86 1.00
N VAL A 83 28.95 -0.90 1.91
CA VAL A 83 29.14 0.50 1.54
C VAL A 83 30.47 0.54 0.78
N VAL A 84 30.39 0.86 -0.51
CA VAL A 84 31.57 1.14 -1.35
C VAL A 84 32.28 2.35 -0.76
N GLU A 85 33.44 2.09 -0.16
CA GLU A 85 34.39 3.09 0.30
C GLU A 85 35.01 3.80 -0.90
N ASP A 86 34.51 4.99 -1.23
CA ASP A 86 35.27 5.95 -2.02
C ASP A 86 35.16 7.32 -1.34
N THR A 87 36.07 7.58 -0.40
CA THR A 87 36.83 8.83 -0.32
C THR A 87 37.84 8.77 0.84
N LYS A 88 39.11 8.86 0.47
CA LYS A 88 40.26 8.93 1.37
C LYS A 88 40.35 10.34 1.96
N ALA A 89 40.14 10.48 3.26
CA ALA A 89 40.67 11.48 4.21
C ALA A 89 39.72 11.47 5.42
N SER A 90 40.08 11.22 6.68
CA SER A 90 41.32 11.48 7.39
C SER A 90 41.37 10.50 8.57
N LYS A 91 42.56 9.97 8.85
CA LYS A 91 42.81 9.21 10.08
C LYS A 91 42.71 10.14 11.28
N ASP A 92 42.39 9.53 12.42
CA ASP A 92 42.40 10.09 13.78
C ASP A 92 41.08 10.76 14.18
N PHE A 93 40.14 9.99 14.71
CA PHE A 93 39.45 10.24 16.00
C PHE A 93 38.40 9.13 16.22
N LEU A 94 38.67 8.28 17.22
CA LEU A 94 37.71 7.40 17.90
C LEU A 94 37.18 6.19 17.10
N ALA A 95 37.89 5.07 17.25
CA ALA A 95 37.30 3.75 17.15
C ALA A 95 36.26 3.58 18.27
N ASP A 96 34.97 3.83 17.99
CA ASP A 96 33.89 3.32 18.85
C ASP A 96 32.55 3.22 18.12
N LYS A 97 31.85 2.11 18.38
CA LYS A 97 30.57 1.63 17.78
C LYS A 97 30.58 1.19 16.31
N LYS A 98 30.96 -0.08 16.16
CA LYS A 98 30.52 -1.02 15.10
C LYS A 98 29.10 -0.68 14.60
N ASN A 99 28.97 -0.43 13.30
CA ASN A 99 27.69 -0.35 12.56
C ASN A 99 26.83 -1.60 12.85
N LYS A 100 26.01 -1.56 13.90
CA LYS A 100 25.00 -2.59 14.13
C LYS A 100 23.80 -2.27 13.23
N PRO A 101 23.24 -3.25 12.50
CA PRO A 101 22.01 -3.04 11.75
C PRO A 101 20.90 -2.52 12.66
N PHE A 102 20.06 -1.63 12.12
CA PHE A 102 18.83 -1.25 12.80
C PHE A 102 17.99 -2.50 13.05
N SER A 103 17.50 -2.65 14.28
CA SER A 103 16.55 -3.68 14.68
C SER A 103 15.88 -3.25 15.96
N PHE A 104 14.55 -3.31 16.03
CA PHE A 104 13.81 -3.03 17.26
C PHE A 104 14.19 -3.97 18.42
N LEU A 105 14.74 -5.14 18.10
CA LEU A 105 15.21 -6.10 19.11
C LEU A 105 16.39 -5.57 19.93
N ASN A 106 17.16 -4.62 19.38
CA ASN A 106 18.34 -4.05 20.01
C ASN A 106 18.04 -2.84 20.92
N TYR A 107 16.78 -2.37 20.98
CA TYR A 107 16.38 -1.23 21.80
C TYR A 107 15.78 -1.72 23.13
N GLU A 108 16.26 -1.13 24.24
CA GLU A 108 15.79 -1.45 25.60
C GLU A 108 14.42 -0.82 25.90
N GLU A 109 14.08 0.28 25.24
CA GLU A 109 12.80 0.97 25.38
C GLU A 109 11.63 0.24 24.72
N VAL A 110 11.90 -0.75 23.87
CA VAL A 110 10.90 -1.63 23.27
C VAL A 110 10.71 -2.83 24.19
N ASN A 111 9.50 -3.00 24.71
CA ASN A 111 9.20 -4.10 25.62
C ASN A 111 9.04 -5.45 24.88
N ASP A 112 8.99 -6.55 25.64
CA ASP A 112 8.91 -7.89 25.05
C ASP A 112 7.60 -8.14 24.29
N GLU A 113 6.49 -7.53 24.73
CA GLU A 113 5.19 -7.62 24.05
C GLU A 113 5.25 -6.94 22.67
N GLU A 114 5.84 -5.76 22.59
CA GLU A 114 6.04 -5.03 21.34
C GLU A 114 6.95 -5.79 20.39
N LYS A 115 8.06 -6.35 20.89
CA LYS A 115 8.95 -7.20 20.09
C LYS A 115 8.20 -8.41 19.52
N GLU A 116 7.32 -9.02 20.31
CA GLU A 116 6.51 -10.15 19.86
C GLU A 116 5.44 -9.73 18.84
N ASN A 117 4.80 -8.59 19.03
CA ASN A 117 3.85 -8.02 18.08
C ASN A 117 4.51 -7.73 16.72
N ILE A 118 5.74 -7.23 16.72
CA ILE A 118 6.51 -6.99 15.49
C ILE A 118 6.81 -8.31 14.79
N LYS A 119 7.32 -9.32 15.50
CA LYS A 119 7.57 -10.65 14.91
C LYS A 119 6.30 -11.26 14.33
N THR A 120 5.19 -11.19 15.07
CA THR A 120 3.87 -11.66 14.65
C THR A 120 3.43 -10.95 13.37
N LEU A 121 3.57 -9.63 13.29
CA LEU A 121 3.25 -8.84 12.10
C LEU A 121 4.05 -9.31 10.88
N VAL A 122 5.37 -9.45 11.01
CA VAL A 122 6.25 -9.87 9.91
C VAL A 122 5.89 -11.27 9.43
N ALA A 123 5.72 -12.23 10.34
CA ALA A 123 5.38 -13.61 9.98
C ALA A 123 4.00 -13.71 9.31
N TYR A 124 3.01 -13.02 9.86
CA TYR A 124 1.65 -13.03 9.32
C TYR A 124 1.59 -12.42 7.92
N LEU A 125 2.22 -11.26 7.70
CA LEU A 125 2.25 -10.63 6.38
C LEU A 125 3.05 -11.44 5.36
N ASP A 126 4.09 -12.17 5.77
CA ASP A 126 4.83 -13.08 4.89
C ASP A 126 3.96 -14.25 4.41
N GLU A 127 3.22 -14.87 5.31
CA GLU A 127 2.27 -15.94 4.99
C GLU A 127 1.15 -15.42 4.07
N GLN A 128 0.52 -14.32 4.44
CA GLN A 128 -0.53 -13.70 3.64
C GLN A 128 -0.04 -13.27 2.25
N LYS A 129 1.22 -12.83 2.12
CA LYS A 129 1.81 -12.51 0.81
C LYS A 129 1.99 -13.75 -0.06
N LYS A 130 2.41 -14.89 0.51
CA LYS A 130 2.52 -16.16 -0.22
C LYS A 130 1.15 -16.59 -0.75
N GLU A 131 0.12 -16.53 0.09
CA GLU A 131 -1.26 -16.81 -0.31
C GLU A 131 -1.76 -15.82 -1.37
N PHE A 132 -1.49 -14.53 -1.19
CA PHE A 132 -1.92 -13.48 -2.12
C PHE A 132 -1.27 -13.62 -3.50
N THR A 133 0.00 -14.04 -3.55
CA THR A 133 0.71 -14.31 -4.81
C THR A 133 0.17 -15.58 -5.50
N GLN A 134 -0.29 -16.57 -4.74
CA GLN A 134 -0.92 -17.77 -5.30
C GLN A 134 -2.36 -17.50 -5.79
N GLN A 135 -3.10 -16.60 -5.13
CA GLN A 135 -4.46 -16.21 -5.52
C GLN A 135 -4.50 -15.17 -6.64
N THR A 136 -3.47 -14.34 -6.76
CA THR A 136 -3.27 -13.48 -7.92
C THR A 136 -2.63 -14.34 -8.99
N GLU A 137 -3.46 -15.08 -9.75
CA GLU A 137 -2.99 -15.71 -10.98
C GLU A 137 -2.17 -14.68 -11.75
N GLU A 138 -0.94 -15.05 -12.13
CA GLU A 138 -0.11 -14.25 -13.03
C GLU A 138 -1.02 -13.78 -14.16
N ILE A 139 -1.27 -12.46 -14.23
CA ILE A 139 -2.14 -11.91 -15.26
C ILE A 139 -1.48 -12.31 -16.57
N LYS A 140 -2.11 -13.24 -17.29
CA LYS A 140 -1.59 -13.70 -18.57
C LYS A 140 -1.45 -12.49 -19.47
N GLU A 141 -0.39 -12.46 -20.27
CA GLU A 141 -0.11 -11.32 -21.16
C GLU A 141 -1.32 -11.00 -22.07
N GLU A 142 -2.08 -12.03 -22.45
CA GLU A 142 -3.33 -11.94 -23.22
C GLU A 142 -4.47 -11.19 -22.50
N ASP A 143 -4.47 -11.18 -21.17
CA ASP A 143 -5.48 -10.51 -20.35
C ASP A 143 -5.07 -9.10 -19.92
N LEU A 144 -3.87 -8.63 -20.28
CA LEU A 144 -3.43 -7.28 -19.98
C LEU A 144 -4.20 -6.24 -20.81
N CYS A 145 -4.60 -5.16 -20.15
CA CYS A 145 -5.26 -4.05 -20.83
C CYS A 145 -4.26 -3.35 -21.76
N THR A 146 -4.49 -3.46 -23.07
CA THR A 146 -3.70 -2.85 -24.15
C THR A 146 -3.61 -1.32 -24.12
N ILE A 147 -4.38 -0.65 -23.26
CA ILE A 147 -4.30 0.80 -23.07
C ILE A 147 -3.22 1.19 -22.06
N CYS A 148 -2.99 0.37 -21.03
CA CYS A 148 -2.04 0.69 -19.95
C CYS A 148 -0.92 -0.33 -19.75
N TYR A 149 -1.04 -1.53 -20.33
CA TYR A 149 -0.11 -2.65 -20.17
C TYR A 149 0.22 -3.01 -18.71
N ALA A 150 -0.60 -2.58 -17.75
CA ALA A 150 -0.31 -2.69 -16.32
C ALA A 150 -1.41 -3.38 -15.52
N ASN A 151 -2.65 -3.38 -16.01
CA ASN A 151 -3.80 -3.94 -15.30
C ASN A 151 -4.56 -4.91 -16.19
N GLN A 152 -5.19 -5.93 -15.59
CA GLN A 152 -6.03 -6.88 -16.33
C GLN A 152 -7.28 -6.21 -16.90
N ILE A 153 -7.68 -6.66 -18.10
CA ILE A 153 -8.98 -6.37 -18.68
C ILE A 153 -10.07 -6.82 -17.69
N SER A 154 -11.02 -5.93 -17.40
CA SER A 154 -12.02 -6.15 -16.34
C SER A 154 -13.31 -5.35 -16.53
N ALA A 155 -13.47 -4.74 -17.70
CA ALA A 155 -14.60 -3.90 -18.03
C ALA A 155 -14.97 -4.06 -19.51
N ILE A 156 -16.26 -4.22 -19.80
CA ILE A 156 -16.88 -4.37 -21.11
C ILE A 156 -17.74 -3.12 -21.38
N PHE A 157 -17.58 -2.52 -22.57
CA PHE A 157 -18.27 -1.29 -22.93
C PHE A 157 -19.53 -1.57 -23.73
N ALA A 158 -20.67 -1.06 -23.29
CA ALA A 158 -21.90 -1.11 -24.06
C ALA A 158 -22.06 0.17 -24.92
N PRO A 159 -22.56 0.06 -26.17
CA PRO A 159 -23.07 -1.16 -26.80
C PRO A 159 -22.00 -1.98 -27.56
N CYS A 160 -20.76 -1.50 -27.71
CA CYS A 160 -19.82 -2.05 -28.68
C CYS A 160 -19.08 -3.34 -28.28
N GLY A 161 -19.13 -3.77 -27.01
CA GLY A 161 -18.49 -4.99 -26.51
C GLY A 161 -16.97 -4.91 -26.29
N HIS A 162 -16.29 -3.84 -26.70
CA HIS A 162 -14.85 -3.67 -26.46
C HIS A 162 -14.51 -3.64 -24.97
N GLN A 163 -13.25 -3.97 -24.65
CA GLN A 163 -12.83 -4.25 -23.28
C GLN A 163 -11.56 -3.47 -22.88
N SER A 164 -11.44 -3.15 -21.59
CA SER A 164 -10.22 -2.60 -20.98
C SER A 164 -10.20 -2.82 -19.47
N CYS A 165 -9.19 -2.32 -18.75
CA CYS A 165 -9.22 -2.30 -17.29
C CYS A 165 -10.17 -1.21 -16.75
N LYS A 166 -10.67 -1.41 -15.53
CA LYS A 166 -11.59 -0.46 -14.84
C LYS A 166 -11.00 0.95 -14.70
N SER A 167 -9.69 1.09 -14.53
CA SER A 167 -9.02 2.39 -14.33
C SER A 167 -9.00 3.23 -15.62
N CYS A 168 -8.60 2.64 -16.75
CA CYS A 168 -8.56 3.34 -18.03
C CYS A 168 -9.94 3.85 -18.43
N ILE A 169 -10.96 2.99 -18.42
CA ILE A 169 -12.31 3.40 -18.83
C ILE A 169 -12.90 4.47 -17.91
N ARG A 170 -12.63 4.45 -16.60
CA ARG A 170 -13.04 5.55 -15.70
C ARG A 170 -12.49 6.89 -16.18
N GLN A 171 -11.20 6.96 -16.47
CA GLN A 171 -10.58 8.21 -16.93
C GLN A 171 -11.15 8.69 -18.28
N GLN A 172 -11.41 7.78 -19.21
CA GLN A 172 -12.02 8.10 -20.50
C GLN A 172 -13.48 8.58 -20.36
N MET A 173 -14.23 8.00 -19.43
CA MET A 173 -15.60 8.42 -19.11
C MET A 173 -15.67 9.80 -18.46
N MET A 174 -14.58 10.28 -17.84
CA MET A 174 -14.49 11.64 -17.32
C MET A 174 -14.22 12.68 -18.43
N SER A 175 -13.68 12.27 -19.59
CA SER A 175 -13.27 13.18 -20.66
C SER A 175 -14.17 13.09 -21.89
N LYS A 176 -14.12 11.98 -22.64
CA LYS A 176 -14.75 11.84 -23.96
C LYS A 176 -16.02 11.00 -23.96
N LYS A 177 -16.18 10.05 -23.03
CA LYS A 177 -17.34 9.13 -22.94
C LYS A 177 -17.56 8.27 -24.20
N GLU A 178 -16.48 7.99 -24.93
CA GLU A 178 -16.45 7.17 -26.15
C GLU A 178 -15.48 6.00 -25.96
N CYS A 179 -15.74 4.90 -26.68
CA CYS A 179 -14.87 3.73 -26.70
C CYS A 179 -13.48 4.08 -27.26
N PHE A 180 -12.41 3.58 -26.63
CA PHE A 180 -11.03 3.78 -27.11
C PHE A 180 -10.80 3.25 -28.53
N PHE A 181 -11.47 2.14 -28.87
CA PHE A 181 -11.18 1.36 -30.06
C PHE A 181 -12.06 1.80 -31.25
N CYS A 182 -13.38 1.81 -31.06
CA CYS A 182 -14.32 2.12 -32.12
C CYS A 182 -14.95 3.52 -32.03
N LYS A 183 -14.64 4.30 -30.99
CA LYS A 183 -15.16 5.66 -30.76
C LYS A 183 -16.69 5.77 -30.62
N VAL A 184 -17.41 4.65 -30.56
CA VAL A 184 -18.84 4.64 -30.24
C VAL A 184 -19.06 5.19 -28.84
N VAL A 185 -20.08 6.03 -28.67
CA VAL A 185 -20.47 6.58 -27.37
C VAL A 185 -20.80 5.42 -26.41
N VAL A 186 -20.11 5.39 -25.28
CA VAL A 186 -20.31 4.35 -24.27
C VAL A 186 -21.53 4.73 -23.44
N THR A 187 -22.53 3.85 -23.43
CA THR A 187 -23.79 4.04 -22.68
C THR A 187 -23.67 3.48 -21.26
N SER A 188 -22.97 2.37 -21.11
CA SER A 188 -22.67 1.76 -19.82
C SER A 188 -21.39 0.93 -19.88
N VAL A 189 -20.80 0.70 -18.72
CA VAL A 189 -19.61 -0.14 -18.54
C VAL A 189 -19.98 -1.21 -17.53
N LYS A 190 -19.76 -2.48 -17.86
CA LYS A 190 -20.06 -3.64 -17.01
C LYS A 190 -18.80 -4.45 -16.75
N ASP A 191 -18.72 -5.17 -15.64
CA ASP A 191 -17.70 -6.22 -15.48
C ASP A 191 -18.15 -7.54 -16.12
N PHE A 192 -17.28 -8.54 -16.07
CA PHE A 192 -17.56 -9.89 -16.58
C PHE A 192 -18.67 -10.63 -15.83
N GLN A 193 -19.04 -10.19 -14.62
CA GLN A 193 -20.19 -10.71 -13.87
C GLN A 193 -21.49 -10.01 -14.27
N GLY A 194 -21.44 -9.03 -15.18
CA GLY A 194 -22.58 -8.26 -15.64
C GLY A 194 -22.98 -7.11 -14.71
N GLN A 195 -22.21 -6.85 -13.64
CA GLN A 195 -22.47 -5.73 -12.74
C GLN A 195 -22.09 -4.41 -13.44
N VAL A 196 -22.98 -3.42 -13.36
CA VAL A 196 -22.75 -2.10 -13.95
C VAL A 196 -21.75 -1.33 -13.10
N ILE A 197 -20.58 -1.02 -13.69
CA ILE A 197 -19.50 -0.26 -13.07
C ILE A 197 -19.74 1.25 -13.26
N LEU A 198 -20.18 1.67 -14.45
CA LEU A 198 -20.46 3.06 -14.80
C LEU A 198 -21.65 3.16 -15.75
N THR A 199 -22.38 4.25 -15.70
CA THR A 199 -23.43 4.61 -16.66
C THR A 199 -23.17 6.00 -17.24
N ASN A 200 -23.60 6.21 -18.48
CA ASN A 200 -23.58 7.51 -19.14
C ASN A 200 -25.03 7.95 -19.44
N PRO A 201 -25.69 8.68 -18.52
CA PRO A 201 -27.10 9.08 -18.68
C PRO A 201 -27.36 9.93 -19.93
N GLY A 202 -26.33 10.62 -20.46
CA GLY A 202 -26.44 11.49 -21.63
C GLY A 202 -26.29 10.79 -22.99
N ALA A 203 -26.09 9.46 -23.03
CA ALA A 203 -25.81 8.74 -24.27
C ALA A 203 -27.05 8.51 -25.17
N GLY A 204 -28.26 8.79 -24.70
CA GLY A 204 -29.53 8.46 -25.37
C GLY A 204 -29.80 9.10 -26.74
N ASN A 205 -29.00 10.08 -27.18
CA ASN A 205 -29.29 10.88 -28.39
C ASN A 205 -28.25 10.80 -29.52
N LYS A 206 -27.28 9.89 -29.49
CA LYS A 206 -26.31 9.75 -30.60
C LYS A 206 -26.40 8.38 -31.25
N LEU A 207 -27.08 8.33 -32.40
CA LEU A 207 -27.11 7.19 -33.31
C LEU A 207 -25.68 6.81 -33.74
N PRO A 208 -25.37 5.51 -33.92
CA PRO A 208 -24.04 5.09 -34.34
C PRO A 208 -23.80 5.46 -35.81
N HIS A 209 -22.79 6.29 -36.06
CA HIS A 209 -22.17 6.32 -37.38
C HIS A 209 -21.41 5.00 -37.57
N GLY A 210 -22.00 4.11 -38.35
CA GLY A 210 -21.35 2.88 -38.77
C GLY A 210 -20.14 3.20 -39.63
N HIS A 211 -18.96 2.76 -39.18
CA HIS A 211 -17.86 2.49 -40.08
C HIS A 211 -17.62 0.99 -40.13
N LYS A 212 -18.07 0.41 -41.25
CA LYS A 212 -17.51 -0.81 -41.81
C LYS A 212 -16.01 -0.57 -42.03
N HIS A 213 -15.15 -1.46 -41.56
CA HIS A 213 -14.03 -2.07 -42.26
C HIS A 213 -13.42 -3.16 -41.37
#